data_AF-A0A7C7CMJ0-F1
#
_entry.id   AF-A0A7C7CMJ0-F1
#
_cell.length_a   1.000
_cell.length_b   1.000
_cell.length_c   1.000
_cell.angle_alpha   90.00
_cell.angle_beta   90.00
_cell.angle_gamma   90.00
#
_symmetry.space_group_name_H-M   'P 1'
#
loop_
_entity.id
_entity.type
_entity.pdbx_description
1 polymer ?
#
loop_
_entity_poly.entity_id
_entity_poly.type
_entity_poly.pdbx_seq_one_letter_code
_entity_poly.pdbx_strand_id
1 'polypeptide(L)' 'MNRKYIILFLWLLATLSGQSLRVGFWNVENLFDLEDDPTTRDEEFALGGKKNVTQDIYDLKLKNCAAVLADLNADVLGL' A
#
# COMPACT_ATOMS: atom_id res chain seq x y z
N MET A 1 25.11 -40.94 -19.13
CA MET A 1 25.36 -39.87 -18.15
C MET A 1 25.44 -40.48 -16.75
N ASN A 2 26.45 -40.15 -15.95
CA ASN A 2 26.70 -40.83 -14.67
C ASN A 2 25.58 -40.53 -13.64
N ARG A 3 25.06 -41.55 -12.94
CA ARG A 3 23.91 -41.42 -12.00
C ARG A 3 24.16 -40.37 -10.91
N LYS A 4 25.42 -40.18 -10.50
CA LYS A 4 25.84 -39.15 -9.54
C LYS A 4 25.55 -37.73 -10.03
N TYR A 5 25.78 -37.45 -11.32
CA TYR A 5 25.50 -36.13 -11.90
C TYR A 5 24.01 -35.86 -12.07
N ILE A 6 23.22 -36.91 -12.34
CA ILE A 6 21.76 -36.80 -12.39
C ILE A 6 21.20 -36.43 -11.01
N ILE A 7 21.68 -37.10 -9.95
CA ILE A 7 21.25 -36.82 -8.57
C ILE A 7 21.66 -35.39 -8.17
N LEU A 8 22.89 -34.98 -8.48
CA LEU A 8 23.37 -33.62 -8.19
C LEU A 8 22.54 -32.54 -8.91
N PHE A 9 22.20 -32.78 -10.18
CA PHE A 9 21.40 -31.85 -10.98
C PHE A 9 19.95 -31.72 -10.47
N LEU A 10 19.33 -32.84 -10.08
CA LEU A 10 17.99 -32.82 -9.48
C LEU A 10 17.97 -32.11 -8.12
N TRP A 11 19.04 -32.24 -7.33
CA TRP A 11 19.17 -31.53 -6.07
C TRP A 11 19.29 -30.01 -6.27
N LEU A 12 20.07 -29.59 -7.28
CA LEU A 12 20.21 -28.18 -7.64
C LEU A 12 18.89 -27.57 -8.10
N LEU A 13 18.11 -28.28 -8.92
CA LEU A 13 16.77 -27.85 -9.35
C LEU A 13 15.79 -27.73 -8.19
N ALA A 14 15.85 -28.64 -7.20
CA ALA A 14 15.00 -28.58 -6.02
C ALA A 14 15.32 -27.41 -5.08
N THR A 15 16.53 -26.86 -5.13
CA THR A 15 16.95 -25.70 -4.31
C THR A 15 16.64 -24.35 -4.95
N LEU A 16 16.16 -24.31 -6.19
CA LEU A 16 15.85 -23.07 -6.89
C LEU A 16 14.47 -22.54 -6.48
N SER A 17 14.36 -21.91 -5.31
CA SER A 17 13.16 -21.17 -4.91
C SER A 17 13.29 -19.69 -5.27
N GLY A 18 12.41 -19.18 -6.14
CA GLY A 18 12.27 -17.74 -6.36
C GLY A 18 11.55 -17.09 -5.18
N GLN A 19 11.93 -15.86 -4.82
CA GLN A 19 11.14 -15.04 -3.89
C GLN A 19 9.96 -14.39 -4.63
N SER A 20 8.78 -14.41 -4.02
CA SER A 20 7.62 -13.67 -4.52
C SER A 20 7.75 -12.20 -4.10
N LEU A 21 7.47 -11.28 -5.02
CA LEU A 21 7.37 -9.84 -4.76
C LEU A 21 5.94 -9.38 -5.04
N ARG A 22 5.27 -8.77 -4.05
CA ARG A 22 3.95 -8.14 -4.20
C ARG A 22 4.11 -6.63 -4.31
N VAL A 23 3.71 -6.09 -5.46
CA VAL A 23 3.70 -4.65 -5.70
C VAL A 23 2.25 -4.18 -5.76
N GLY A 24 1.89 -3.22 -4.91
CA GLY A 24 0.57 -2.62 -4.84
C GLY A 24 0.59 -1.16 -5.28
N PHE A 25 -0.48 -0.71 -5.91
CA PHE A 25 -0.73 0.70 -6.22
C PHE A 25 -2.13 1.08 -5.75
N TRP A 26 -2.25 2.16 -5.00
CA TRP A 26 -3.54 2.60 -4.49
C TRP A 26 -3.65 4.11 -4.38
N ASN A 27 -4.56 4.71 -5.14
CA ASN A 27 -4.98 6.09 -4.92
C ASN A 27 -5.86 6.19 -3.66
N VAL A 28 -5.39 6.91 -2.64
CA VAL A 28 -6.08 7.09 -1.35
C VAL A 28 -7.24 8.09 -1.36
N GLU A 29 -7.45 8.77 -2.51
CA GLU A 29 -8.59 9.65 -2.83
C GLU A 29 -8.91 10.72 -1.75
N ASN A 30 -8.49 11.95 -1.98
CA ASN A 30 -8.83 13.14 -1.17
C ASN A 30 -8.47 13.01 0.33
N LEU A 31 -7.35 12.39 0.67
CA LEU A 31 -6.80 12.42 2.03
C LEU A 31 -6.02 13.72 2.21
N PHE A 32 -6.75 14.82 2.33
CA PHE A 32 -6.20 16.16 2.57
C PHE A 32 -6.14 16.44 4.07
N ASP A 33 -5.28 17.37 4.46
CA ASP A 33 -5.27 17.88 5.82
C ASP A 33 -6.52 18.75 6.09
N LEU A 34 -6.60 19.27 7.31
CA LEU A 34 -7.77 19.96 7.82
C LEU A 34 -7.63 21.49 7.75
N GLU A 35 -6.51 21.99 7.24
CA GLU A 35 -6.18 23.41 7.13
C GLU A 35 -6.58 23.93 5.74
N ASP A 36 -7.11 25.15 5.69
CA ASP A 36 -7.42 25.81 4.42
C ASP A 36 -6.15 26.49 3.88
N ASP A 37 -5.55 25.91 2.83
CA ASP A 37 -4.44 26.52 2.09
C ASP A 37 -4.97 27.20 0.81
N PRO A 38 -4.85 28.54 0.69
CA PRO A 38 -5.38 29.29 -0.46
C PRO A 38 -4.64 28.98 -1.78
N THR A 39 -3.55 28.21 -1.75
CA THR A 39 -2.80 27.79 -2.94
C THR A 39 -3.23 26.42 -3.47
N THR A 40 -3.99 25.67 -2.68
CA THR A 40 -4.61 24.40 -3.08
C THR A 40 -6.09 24.59 -3.38
N ARG A 41 -6.77 23.52 -3.82
CA ARG A 41 -8.20 23.52 -4.18
C ARG A 41 -8.95 22.41 -3.44
N ASP A 42 -8.65 22.27 -2.16
CA ASP A 42 -9.20 21.28 -1.24
C ASP A 42 -9.92 21.92 -0.04
N GLU A 43 -10.25 23.21 -0.13
CA GLU A 43 -10.94 23.99 0.90
C GLU A 43 -12.30 23.38 1.31
N GLU A 44 -12.90 22.56 0.44
CA GLU A 44 -14.12 21.83 0.76
C GLU A 44 -13.93 20.74 1.84
N PHE A 45 -12.69 20.27 2.05
CA PHE A 45 -12.29 19.24 3.01
C PHE A 45 -11.64 19.78 4.29
N ALA A 46 -11.28 21.06 4.32
CA ALA A 46 -10.79 21.73 5.53
C ALA A 46 -11.89 21.90 6.60
N LEU A 47 -11.51 22.25 7.84
CA LEU A 47 -12.47 22.52 8.91
C LEU A 47 -13.42 23.66 8.55
N GLY A 48 -14.73 23.43 8.69
CA GLY A 48 -15.77 24.38 8.29
C GLY A 48 -16.01 24.43 6.77
N GLY A 49 -15.29 23.63 5.99
CA GLY A 49 -15.50 23.44 4.56
C GLY A 49 -16.81 22.75 4.23
N LYS A 50 -17.19 22.78 2.95
CA LYS A 50 -18.50 22.30 2.45
C LYS A 50 -18.79 20.82 2.76
N LYS A 51 -17.76 19.98 2.90
CA LYS A 51 -17.91 18.56 3.23
C LYS A 51 -18.11 18.30 4.72
N ASN A 52 -18.00 19.33 5.57
CA ASN A 52 -18.11 19.23 7.03
C ASN A 52 -17.17 18.15 7.61
N VAL A 53 -15.95 18.07 7.08
CA VAL A 53 -14.94 17.18 7.66
C VAL A 53 -14.60 17.67 9.07
N THR A 54 -14.49 16.73 9.99
CA THR A 54 -14.06 16.95 11.36
C THR A 54 -12.79 16.15 11.64
N GLN A 55 -12.10 16.44 12.75
CA GLN A 55 -10.97 15.63 13.20
C GLN A 55 -11.33 14.14 13.29
N ASP A 56 -12.50 13.81 13.85
CA ASP A 56 -12.95 12.42 13.97
C ASP A 56 -13.12 11.73 12.60
N ILE A 57 -13.62 12.44 11.60
CA ILE A 57 -13.77 11.91 10.23
C ILE A 57 -12.38 11.68 9.59
N TYR A 58 -11.45 12.63 9.77
CA TYR A 58 -10.09 12.51 9.28
C TYR A 58 -9.35 11.33 9.93
N ASP A 59 -9.42 11.22 11.26
CA ASP A 59 -8.81 10.12 12.03
C ASP A 59 -9.41 8.76 11.63
N LEU A 60 -10.72 8.71 11.40
CA LEU A 60 -11.39 7.51 10.90
C LEU A 60 -10.88 7.14 9.49
N LYS A 61 -10.68 8.12 8.62
CA LYS A 61 -10.14 7.90 7.26
C LYS A 61 -8.72 7.35 7.33
N LEU A 62 -7.84 7.94 8.16
CA LEU A 62 -6.49 7.43 8.40
C LEU A 62 -6.49 5.99 8.92
N LYS A 63 -7.36 5.69 9.89
CA LYS A 63 -7.50 4.34 10.46
C LYS A 63 -7.92 3.33 9.38
N ASN A 64 -8.87 3.69 8.53
CA ASN A 64 -9.33 2.82 7.45
C ASN A 64 -8.24 2.63 6.38
N CYS A 65 -7.51 3.69 6.01
CA CYS A 65 -6.37 3.58 5.12
C CYS A 65 -5.30 2.64 5.68
N ALA A 66 -4.94 2.78 6.96
CA ALA A 66 -3.98 1.89 7.61
C ALA A 66 -4.43 0.42 7.60
N ALA A 67 -5.72 0.15 7.82
CA ALA A 67 -6.28 -1.20 7.73
C ALA A 67 -6.14 -1.78 6.32
N VAL A 68 -6.47 -1.01 5.28
CA VAL A 68 -6.33 -1.45 3.87
C VAL A 68 -4.87 -1.72 3.52
N LEU A 69 -3.93 -0.87 3.97
CA LEU A 69 -2.51 -1.09 3.73
C LEU A 69 -1.97 -2.36 4.42
N ALA A 70 -2.42 -2.62 5.64
CA ALA A 70 -2.07 -3.85 6.35
C ALA A 70 -2.62 -5.09 5.65
N ASP A 71 -3.87 -5.04 5.18
CA ASP A 71 -4.52 -6.16 4.49
C ASP A 71 -3.93 -6.39 3.09
N LEU A 72 -3.52 -5.33 2.38
CA LEU A 72 -2.89 -5.42 1.07
C LEU A 72 -1.57 -6.22 1.15
N ASN A 73 -0.84 -6.08 2.26
CA ASN A 73 0.38 -6.82 2.56
C ASN A 73 1.36 -6.83 1.36
N ALA A 74 1.55 -5.65 0.77
CA ALA A 74 2.47 -5.43 -0.34
C ALA A 74 3.90 -5.22 0.19
N ASP A 75 4.87 -5.77 -0.52
CA ASP A 75 6.29 -5.56 -0.23
C ASP A 75 6.75 -4.16 -0.71
N VAL A 76 6.13 -3.67 -1.78
CA VAL A 76 6.33 -2.33 -2.34
C VAL A 76 4.98 -1.71 -2.64
N LEU A 77 4.79 -0.47 -2.21
CA LEU A 77 3.54 0.27 -2.35
C LEU A 77 3.77 1.60 -3.05
N GLY A 78 2.97 1.89 -4.07
CA GLY A 78 2.74 3.24 -4.59
C GLY A 78 1.40 3.78 -4.11
N LEU A 79 1.40 5.02 -3.63
CA LEU A 79 0.21 5.78 -3.23
C LEU A 79 -0.05 6.91 -4.22
#